data_AF-A0ABD5NUJ7-F1
#
_entry.id   AF-A0ABD5NUJ7-F1
#
_cell.length_a   1.000
_cell.length_b   1.000
_cell.length_c   1.000
_cell.angle_alpha   90.00
_cell.angle_beta   90.00
_cell.angle_gamma   90.00
#
_symmetry.space_group_name_H-M   'P 1'
#
loop_
_entity.id
_entity.type
_entity.pdbx_description
1 polymer ?
#
loop_
_entity_poly.entity_id
_entity_poly.type
_entity_poly.pdbx_seq_one_letter_code
_entity_poly.pdbx_strand_id
1 'polypeptide(L)'
;MQGTLDHVMMRVEDLEESLEWYQGHLDYEEKDRYEGDGFTIVYLGPEEMHEEGAMLELTYNEGESYEMGDAWGHIAVRVDDVFDAYEELMDEGVEDYRDPESCGGSYAFVTDPDGHEVEIVERDYGARWSLDHTMIRVEDADEALGFWTRKFEYEHTGRWEADTFANYFVKPEGAADEAMAVELTYNYDGRSYEMGDAWGHLCVRVDDLQDDWEQLLVREAADYRDPESNDDMYAFTKDQDGHEIELIERDLEAESLFPF
;
A
#
# COMPACT_ATOMS: atom_id res chain seq x y z
N MET A 1 4.09 7.24 -18.62
CA MET A 1 3.16 6.66 -17.64
C MET A 1 3.08 7.57 -16.43
N GLN A 2 1.88 7.99 -16.02
CA GLN A 2 1.66 8.84 -14.83
C GLN A 2 0.73 8.14 -13.83
N GLY A 3 0.78 6.81 -13.78
CA GLY A 3 -0.19 6.01 -13.03
C GLY A 3 -0.13 6.29 -11.54
N THR A 4 -1.29 6.41 -10.90
CA THR A 4 -1.43 6.70 -9.46
C THR A 4 -1.54 5.39 -8.68
N LEU A 5 -1.07 5.35 -7.43
CA LEU A 5 -1.27 4.16 -6.59
C LEU A 5 -2.76 3.97 -6.31
N ASP A 6 -3.29 2.81 -6.69
CA ASP A 6 -4.72 2.51 -6.60
C ASP A 6 -5.07 1.84 -5.28
N HIS A 7 -4.30 0.82 -4.92
CA HIS A 7 -4.48 0.07 -3.69
C HIS A 7 -3.21 -0.66 -3.28
N VAL A 8 -3.16 -1.03 -2.01
CA VAL A 8 -2.21 -2.00 -1.46
C VAL A 8 -2.99 -3.23 -1.01
N MET A 9 -2.50 -4.42 -1.34
CA MET A 9 -3.18 -5.67 -1.06
C MET A 9 -2.54 -6.40 0.12
N MET A 10 -3.37 -6.75 1.10
CA MET A 10 -3.02 -7.59 2.24
C MET A 10 -3.94 -8.81 2.29
N ARG A 11 -3.37 -9.96 2.62
CA ARG A 11 -4.15 -11.17 2.87
C ARG A 11 -4.49 -11.28 4.35
N VAL A 12 -5.70 -11.73 4.63
CA VAL A 12 -6.23 -11.86 6.00
C VAL A 12 -6.76 -13.27 6.25
N GLU A 13 -6.62 -13.76 7.48
CA GLU A 13 -7.03 -15.12 7.87
C GLU A 13 -8.49 -15.18 8.35
N ASP A 14 -9.04 -14.06 8.85
CA ASP A 14 -10.46 -13.91 9.20
C ASP A 14 -10.99 -12.57 8.66
N LEU A 15 -11.81 -12.66 7.61
CA LEU A 15 -12.36 -11.47 6.96
C LEU A 15 -13.35 -10.72 7.85
N GLU A 16 -14.13 -11.41 8.69
CA GLU A 16 -15.11 -10.75 9.55
C GLU A 16 -14.38 -9.95 10.63
N GLU A 17 -13.38 -10.56 11.27
CA GLU A 17 -12.54 -9.88 12.28
C GLU A 17 -11.79 -8.68 11.68
N SER A 18 -11.22 -8.84 10.48
CA SER A 18 -10.55 -7.73 9.78
C SER A 18 -11.50 -6.59 9.47
N LEU A 19 -12.68 -6.88 8.92
CA LEU A 19 -13.67 -5.85 8.59
C LEU A 19 -14.17 -5.14 9.85
N GLU A 20 -14.45 -5.86 10.93
CA GLU A 20 -14.83 -5.26 12.21
C GLU A 20 -13.73 -4.31 12.73
N TRP A 21 -12.46 -4.68 12.59
CA TRP A 21 -11.33 -3.84 13.00
C TRP A 21 -11.21 -2.56 12.16
N TYR A 22 -11.13 -2.69 10.83
CA TYR A 22 -10.94 -1.53 9.95
C TYR A 22 -12.16 -0.59 9.94
N GLN A 23 -13.37 -1.13 9.96
CA GLN A 23 -14.59 -0.32 10.01
C GLN A 23 -14.82 0.29 11.41
N GLY A 24 -14.46 -0.43 12.47
CA GLY A 24 -14.70 -0.01 13.85
C GLY A 24 -13.70 1.02 14.36
N HIS A 25 -12.42 0.90 13.98
CA HIS A 25 -11.33 1.72 14.53
C HIS A 25 -10.86 2.81 13.56
N LEU A 26 -10.96 2.58 12.25
CA LEU A 26 -10.53 3.53 11.22
C LEU A 26 -11.68 4.12 10.41
N ASP A 27 -12.93 3.89 10.82
CA ASP A 27 -14.14 4.34 10.11
C ASP A 27 -14.14 4.01 8.61
N TYR A 28 -13.48 2.90 8.21
CA TYR A 28 -13.43 2.51 6.81
C TYR A 28 -14.81 2.05 6.31
N GLU A 29 -15.08 2.35 5.05
CA GLU A 29 -16.23 1.84 4.32
C GLU A 29 -15.78 0.87 3.24
N GLU A 30 -16.63 -0.12 2.98
CA GLU A 30 -16.51 -0.98 1.81
C GLU A 30 -16.77 -0.17 0.53
N LYS A 31 -15.76 -0.10 -0.33
CA LYS A 31 -15.81 0.59 -1.63
C LYS A 31 -16.31 -0.33 -2.73
N ASP A 32 -15.89 -1.60 -2.71
CA ASP A 32 -16.46 -2.66 -3.52
C ASP A 32 -16.09 -4.02 -2.93
N ARG A 33 -16.83 -5.07 -3.31
CA ARG A 33 -16.59 -6.45 -2.89
C ARG A 33 -16.81 -7.42 -4.02
N TYR A 34 -15.89 -8.38 -4.12
CA TYR A 34 -16.03 -9.53 -4.97
C TYR A 34 -16.00 -10.83 -4.18
N GLU A 35 -17.03 -11.65 -4.35
CA GLU A 35 -17.12 -13.00 -3.77
C GLU A 35 -16.84 -14.06 -4.85
N GLY A 36 -15.67 -14.68 -4.78
CA GLY A 36 -15.28 -15.79 -5.64
C GLY A 36 -15.61 -17.16 -5.04
N ASP A 37 -15.21 -18.22 -5.74
CA ASP A 37 -15.28 -19.59 -5.22
C ASP A 37 -14.07 -19.87 -4.31
N GLY A 38 -14.27 -19.79 -2.99
CA GLY A 38 -13.22 -20.04 -1.98
C GLY A 38 -12.34 -18.84 -1.65
N PHE A 39 -12.65 -17.65 -2.17
CA PHE A 39 -11.95 -16.41 -1.84
C PHE A 39 -12.90 -15.19 -1.86
N THR A 40 -12.52 -14.12 -1.19
CA THR A 40 -13.24 -12.85 -1.17
C THR A 40 -12.25 -11.70 -1.19
N ILE A 41 -12.54 -10.69 -2.00
CA ILE A 41 -11.75 -9.46 -2.09
C ILE A 41 -12.65 -8.29 -1.66
N VAL A 42 -12.13 -7.41 -0.81
CA VAL A 42 -12.84 -6.21 -0.34
C VAL A 42 -11.93 -5.00 -0.46
N TYR A 43 -12.40 -3.97 -1.17
CA TYR A 43 -11.76 -2.65 -1.16
C TYR A 43 -12.32 -1.81 -0.02
N LEU A 44 -11.43 -1.18 0.75
CA LEU A 44 -11.76 -0.36 1.91
C LEU A 44 -11.09 1.01 1.84
N GLY A 45 -11.73 2.00 2.43
CA GLY A 45 -11.15 3.33 2.66
C GLY A 45 -12.15 4.28 3.35
N PRO A 46 -11.72 5.47 3.78
CA PRO A 46 -12.62 6.43 4.43
C PRO A 46 -13.73 6.90 3.47
N GLU A 47 -14.89 7.30 4.01
CA GLU A 47 -16.04 7.80 3.22
C GLU A 47 -15.61 8.92 2.26
N GLU A 48 -14.93 9.95 2.78
CA GLU A 48 -14.52 11.15 2.04
C GLU A 48 -13.11 11.06 1.42
N MET A 49 -12.73 9.90 0.86
CA MET A 49 -11.43 9.74 0.20
C MET A 49 -11.29 10.61 -1.06
N HIS A 50 -10.08 11.14 -1.30
CA HIS A 50 -9.74 11.86 -2.53
C HIS A 50 -9.73 10.91 -3.74
N GLU A 51 -10.00 11.42 -4.95
CA GLU A 51 -10.04 10.60 -6.19
C GLU A 51 -8.68 9.97 -6.56
N GLU A 52 -7.59 10.60 -6.12
CA GLU A 52 -6.22 10.09 -6.24
C GLU A 52 -5.75 9.30 -5.01
N GLY A 53 -6.60 9.17 -3.98
CA GLY A 53 -6.30 8.39 -2.78
C GLY A 53 -6.33 6.88 -3.07
N ALA A 54 -5.44 6.13 -2.43
CA ALA A 54 -5.41 4.68 -2.56
C ALA A 54 -6.37 3.99 -1.58
N MET A 55 -6.82 2.80 -1.94
CA MET A 55 -7.64 1.91 -1.11
C MET A 55 -6.79 0.84 -0.43
N LEU A 56 -7.31 0.28 0.65
CA LEU A 56 -6.83 -0.99 1.18
C LEU A 56 -7.60 -2.14 0.50
N GLU A 57 -6.89 -3.09 -0.10
CA GLU A 57 -7.49 -4.34 -0.58
C GLU A 57 -7.24 -5.44 0.45
N LEU A 58 -8.30 -6.03 0.99
CA LEU A 58 -8.21 -7.26 1.77
C LEU A 58 -8.58 -8.45 0.90
N THR A 59 -7.69 -9.44 0.86
CA THR A 59 -7.95 -10.74 0.21
C THR A 59 -8.02 -11.85 1.25
N TYR A 60 -9.18 -12.48 1.35
CA TYR A 60 -9.40 -13.65 2.20
C TYR A 60 -9.49 -14.91 1.33
N ASN A 61 -8.72 -15.94 1.67
CA ASN A 61 -8.81 -17.28 1.06
C ASN A 61 -9.23 -18.29 2.13
N GLU A 62 -10.23 -19.13 1.82
CA GLU A 62 -10.83 -20.02 2.81
C GLU A 62 -9.82 -21.03 3.39
N GLY A 63 -9.52 -20.89 4.68
CA GLY A 63 -8.69 -21.82 5.44
C GLY A 63 -7.19 -21.74 5.13
N GLU A 64 -6.73 -20.64 4.54
CA GLU A 64 -5.31 -20.34 4.37
C GLU A 64 -4.76 -19.56 5.57
N SER A 65 -3.43 -19.58 5.72
CA SER A 65 -2.69 -18.88 6.76
C SER A 65 -1.41 -18.32 6.14
N TYR A 66 -0.94 -17.17 6.61
CA TYR A 66 0.12 -16.44 5.93
C TYR A 66 1.37 -16.21 6.78
N GLU A 67 2.53 -16.16 6.12
CA GLU A 67 3.80 -15.75 6.67
C GLU A 67 4.01 -14.26 6.35
N MET A 68 4.16 -13.42 7.39
CA MET A 68 4.30 -11.96 7.23
C MET A 68 5.54 -11.55 6.42
N GLY A 69 6.65 -12.30 6.59
CA GLY A 69 7.95 -11.89 6.07
C GLY A 69 8.47 -10.61 6.75
N ASP A 70 9.48 -9.99 6.14
CA ASP A 70 10.03 -8.71 6.54
C ASP A 70 10.41 -7.80 5.35
N ALA A 71 9.97 -8.12 4.13
CA ALA A 71 10.16 -7.25 2.96
C ALA A 71 9.17 -6.08 2.94
N TRP A 72 7.91 -6.33 3.27
CA TRP A 72 6.90 -5.29 3.45
C TRP A 72 6.93 -4.75 4.89
N GLY A 73 6.74 -3.43 5.03
CA GLY A 73 6.78 -2.73 6.31
C GLY A 73 5.40 -2.56 6.91
N HIS A 74 4.63 -1.64 6.32
CA HIS A 74 3.38 -1.15 6.88
C HIS A 74 2.54 -0.40 5.83
N ILE A 75 1.26 -0.20 6.18
CA ILE A 75 0.48 0.93 5.66
C ILE A 75 0.56 2.09 6.66
N ALA A 76 0.45 3.32 6.17
CA ALA A 76 0.34 4.50 7.02
C ALA A 76 -0.98 5.22 6.78
N VAL A 77 -1.64 5.66 7.85
CA VAL A 77 -2.93 6.36 7.82
C VAL A 77 -2.79 7.77 8.41
N ARG A 78 -3.51 8.72 7.81
CA ARG A 78 -3.44 10.14 8.17
C ARG A 78 -4.32 10.49 9.36
N VAL A 79 -3.82 11.34 10.25
CA VAL A 79 -4.58 11.96 11.34
C VAL A 79 -4.19 13.42 11.53
N ASP A 80 -5.06 14.19 12.18
CA ASP A 80 -4.78 15.59 12.52
C ASP A 80 -3.83 15.72 13.74
N ASP A 81 -3.92 14.81 14.70
CA ASP A 81 -3.11 14.75 15.92
C ASP A 81 -2.83 13.28 16.28
N VAL A 82 -1.55 12.90 16.34
CA VAL A 82 -1.16 11.50 16.55
C VAL A 82 -1.39 11.04 17.98
N PHE A 83 -1.26 11.93 18.97
CA PHE A 83 -1.46 11.56 20.37
C PHE A 83 -2.93 11.30 20.64
N ASP A 84 -3.80 12.20 20.20
CA ASP A 84 -5.25 12.05 20.37
C ASP A 84 -5.75 10.79 19.63
N ALA A 85 -5.30 10.57 18.39
CA ALA A 85 -5.69 9.38 17.62
C ALA A 85 -5.17 8.07 18.23
N TYR A 86 -3.95 8.07 18.76
CA TYR A 86 -3.39 6.89 19.44
C TYR A 86 -4.15 6.57 20.72
N GLU A 87 -4.42 7.58 21.56
CA GLU A 87 -5.19 7.39 22.80
C GLU A 87 -6.60 6.86 22.52
N GLU A 88 -7.25 7.34 21.46
CA GLU A 88 -8.56 6.82 21.00
C GLU A 88 -8.51 5.32 20.69
N LEU A 89 -7.54 4.88 19.88
CA LEU A 89 -7.37 3.46 19.54
C LEU A 89 -7.06 2.59 20.77
N MET A 90 -6.26 3.10 21.71
CA MET A 90 -5.98 2.39 22.97
C MET A 90 -7.22 2.26 23.85
N ASP A 91 -8.06 3.30 23.93
CA ASP A 91 -9.33 3.28 24.66
C ASP A 91 -10.35 2.31 24.04
N GLU A 92 -10.26 2.09 22.73
CA GLU A 92 -11.05 1.12 21.98
C GLU A 92 -10.51 -0.33 22.06
N GLY A 93 -9.31 -0.51 22.62
CA GLY A 93 -8.70 -1.81 22.86
C GLY A 93 -7.89 -2.37 21.70
N VAL A 94 -7.47 -1.52 20.76
CA VAL A 94 -6.49 -1.88 19.72
C VAL A 94 -5.15 -2.24 20.36
N GLU A 95 -4.45 -3.22 19.78
CA GLU A 95 -3.16 -3.69 20.31
C GLU A 95 -2.08 -2.59 20.21
N ASP A 96 -1.40 -2.34 21.33
CA ASP A 96 -0.28 -1.41 21.48
C ASP A 96 0.98 -1.98 20.78
N TYR A 97 1.69 -1.14 20.02
CA TYR A 97 2.95 -1.55 19.39
C TYR A 97 4.07 -0.53 19.53
N ARG A 98 3.92 0.69 19.01
CA ARG A 98 4.90 1.77 19.18
C ARG A 98 4.20 3.11 19.41
N ASP A 99 4.18 3.54 20.66
CA ASP A 99 3.55 4.79 21.07
C ASP A 99 4.21 6.05 20.47
N PRO A 100 3.50 7.18 20.42
CA PRO A 100 4.04 8.42 19.86
C PRO A 100 5.33 8.92 20.54
N GLU A 101 5.50 8.76 21.86
CA GLU A 101 6.71 9.22 22.57
C GLU A 101 7.95 8.43 22.13
N SER A 102 7.79 7.12 21.97
CA SER A 102 8.81 6.21 21.45
C SER A 102 9.22 6.54 20.01
N CYS A 103 8.33 7.17 19.25
CA CYS A 103 8.50 7.58 17.86
C CYS A 103 8.85 9.07 17.69
N GLY A 104 9.24 9.76 18.78
CA GLY A 104 9.66 11.16 18.72
C GLY A 104 8.52 12.16 18.58
N GLY A 105 7.27 11.71 18.70
CA GLY A 105 6.05 12.51 18.82
C GLY A 105 5.38 12.89 17.50
N SER A 106 5.79 12.33 16.36
CA SER A 106 5.26 12.68 15.03
C SER A 106 4.54 11.56 14.28
N TYR A 107 4.63 10.33 14.80
CA TYR A 107 3.96 9.15 14.28
C TYR A 107 3.86 8.11 15.39
N ALA A 108 3.04 7.09 15.20
CA ALA A 108 2.89 5.94 16.09
C ALA A 108 2.55 4.69 15.28
N PHE A 109 2.57 3.51 15.90
CA PHE A 109 2.13 2.27 15.26
C PHE A 109 1.21 1.46 16.15
N VAL A 110 0.21 0.86 15.52
CA VAL A 110 -0.63 -0.22 16.06
C VAL A 110 -0.53 -1.44 15.12
N THR A 111 -1.13 -2.56 15.52
CA THR A 111 -1.26 -3.74 14.65
C THR A 111 -2.71 -4.10 14.40
N ASP A 112 -3.01 -4.56 13.19
CA ASP A 112 -4.30 -5.16 12.85
C ASP A 112 -4.41 -6.61 13.42
N PRO A 113 -5.56 -7.29 13.24
CA PRO A 113 -5.78 -8.63 13.81
C PRO A 113 -4.80 -9.70 13.34
N ASP A 114 -4.32 -9.61 12.09
CA ASP A 114 -3.33 -10.53 11.50
C ASP A 114 -1.89 -10.13 11.84
N GLY A 115 -1.69 -8.97 12.45
CA GLY A 115 -0.40 -8.44 12.89
C GLY A 115 0.30 -7.54 11.87
N HIS A 116 -0.41 -7.07 10.83
CA HIS A 116 0.11 -6.05 9.93
C HIS A 116 0.32 -4.75 10.70
N GLU A 117 1.47 -4.09 10.45
CA GLU A 117 1.77 -2.81 11.06
C GLU A 117 0.95 -1.70 10.38
N VAL A 118 0.27 -0.87 11.20
CA VAL A 118 -0.44 0.32 10.77
C VAL A 118 0.20 1.54 11.43
N GLU A 119 0.90 2.34 10.63
CA GLU A 119 1.47 3.61 11.08
C GLU A 119 0.39 4.70 11.11
N ILE A 120 0.39 5.50 12.17
CA ILE A 120 -0.48 6.66 12.32
C ILE A 120 0.41 7.89 12.16
N VAL A 121 0.13 8.74 11.17
CA VAL A 121 0.99 9.89 10.83
C VAL A 121 0.20 11.19 10.79
N GLU A 122 0.78 12.25 11.38
CA GLU A 122 0.14 13.57 11.35
C GLU A 122 0.21 14.19 9.94
N ARG A 123 -0.92 14.63 9.41
CA ARG A 123 -1.03 15.43 8.18
C ARG A 123 -2.05 16.53 8.39
N ASP A 124 -1.83 17.67 7.74
CA ASP A 124 -2.77 18.80 7.72
C ASP A 124 -3.66 18.82 6.46
N TYR A 125 -3.71 17.69 5.75
CA TYR A 125 -4.48 17.46 4.52
C TYR A 125 -4.98 16.02 4.43
N GLY A 126 -5.91 15.78 3.50
CA GLY A 126 -6.55 14.48 3.30
C GLY A 126 -7.59 14.15 4.37
N ALA A 127 -8.47 13.20 4.06
CA ALA A 127 -9.42 12.69 5.03
C ALA A 127 -8.68 11.93 6.16
N ARG A 128 -9.19 12.04 7.39
CA ARG A 128 -8.75 11.20 8.50
C ARG A 128 -8.81 9.73 8.07
N TRP A 129 -7.81 8.97 8.49
CA TRP A 129 -7.60 7.55 8.18
C TRP A 129 -7.27 7.21 6.72
N SER A 130 -7.25 8.18 5.80
CA SER A 130 -6.80 7.91 4.43
C SER A 130 -5.34 7.45 4.38
N LEU A 131 -5.01 6.58 3.42
CA LEU A 131 -3.66 6.05 3.24
C LEU A 131 -2.66 7.15 2.82
N ASP A 132 -1.62 7.34 3.62
CA ASP A 132 -0.53 8.27 3.35
C ASP A 132 0.57 7.66 2.48
N HIS A 133 1.05 6.49 2.90
CA HIS A 133 2.05 5.74 2.19
C HIS A 133 1.95 4.25 2.53
N THR A 134 2.60 3.42 1.73
CA THR A 134 2.95 2.05 2.10
C THR A 134 4.45 1.87 2.01
N MET A 135 5.00 1.10 2.94
CA MET A 135 6.44 0.93 3.08
C MET A 135 6.90 -0.42 2.56
N ILE A 136 7.88 -0.41 1.66
CA ILE A 136 8.63 -1.59 1.25
C ILE A 136 10.11 -1.40 1.60
N ARG A 137 10.75 -2.48 2.07
CA ARG A 137 12.17 -2.50 2.38
C ARG A 137 12.95 -2.90 1.13
N VAL A 138 14.05 -2.22 0.88
CA VAL A 138 14.86 -2.40 -0.33
C VAL A 138 16.30 -2.73 0.00
N GLU A 139 16.97 -3.50 -0.86
CA GLU A 139 18.37 -3.91 -0.65
C GLU A 139 19.37 -2.91 -1.25
N ASP A 140 18.95 -2.12 -2.23
CA ASP A 140 19.74 -1.03 -2.82
C ASP A 140 18.85 0.18 -3.14
N ALA A 141 19.09 1.29 -2.44
CA ALA A 141 18.29 2.51 -2.59
C ALA A 141 18.39 3.13 -4.00
N ASP A 142 19.54 3.05 -4.67
CA ASP A 142 19.73 3.65 -5.99
C ASP A 142 19.00 2.83 -7.07
N GLU A 143 18.98 1.51 -6.95
CA GLU A 143 18.21 0.63 -7.83
C GLU A 143 16.71 0.82 -7.62
N ALA A 144 16.25 0.84 -6.36
CA ALA A 144 14.85 1.06 -6.01
C ALA A 144 14.32 2.43 -6.48
N LEU A 145 15.04 3.52 -6.20
CA LEU A 145 14.70 4.84 -6.73
C LEU A 145 14.72 4.84 -8.26
N GLY A 146 15.69 4.14 -8.87
CA GLY A 146 15.79 3.98 -10.31
C GLY A 146 14.58 3.26 -10.92
N PHE A 147 14.01 2.28 -10.24
CA PHE A 147 12.80 1.59 -10.66
C PHE A 147 11.63 2.58 -10.73
N TRP A 148 11.29 3.23 -9.62
CA TRP A 148 10.15 4.15 -9.58
C TRP A 148 10.32 5.37 -10.50
N THR A 149 11.50 5.98 -10.52
CA THR A 149 11.75 7.19 -11.33
C THR A 149 11.85 6.92 -12.83
N ARG A 150 12.37 5.77 -13.27
CA ARG A 150 12.61 5.49 -14.69
C ARG A 150 11.52 4.65 -15.34
N LYS A 151 10.89 3.74 -14.57
CA LYS A 151 9.83 2.86 -15.08
C LYS A 151 8.47 3.54 -14.97
N PHE A 152 8.18 4.18 -13.83
CA PHE A 152 6.90 4.82 -13.54
C PHE A 152 6.92 6.36 -13.62
N GLU A 153 8.07 6.98 -13.84
CA GLU A 153 8.22 8.45 -13.88
C GLU A 153 7.80 9.14 -12.57
N TYR A 154 7.92 8.43 -11.44
CA TYR A 154 7.65 9.01 -10.13
C TYR A 154 8.75 10.00 -9.74
N GLU A 155 8.37 11.01 -8.96
CA GLU A 155 9.28 11.97 -8.36
C GLU A 155 9.58 11.64 -6.91
N HIS A 156 10.77 12.03 -6.47
CA HIS A 156 11.17 11.96 -5.07
C HIS A 156 10.56 13.13 -4.30
N THR A 157 9.65 12.82 -3.38
CA THR A 157 8.85 13.82 -2.64
C THR A 157 9.36 14.05 -1.22
N GLY A 158 10.10 13.11 -0.65
CA GLY A 158 10.61 13.23 0.72
C GLY A 158 11.74 12.26 1.02
N ARG A 159 12.62 12.67 1.94
CA ARG A 159 13.68 11.81 2.47
C ARG A 159 13.79 12.01 3.97
N TRP A 160 13.89 10.91 4.69
CA TRP A 160 14.24 10.89 6.09
C TRP A 160 15.46 9.99 6.29
N GLU A 161 16.35 10.37 7.20
CA GLU A 161 17.62 9.66 7.38
C GLU A 161 17.97 9.58 8.87
N ALA A 162 18.28 8.36 9.30
CA ALA A 162 18.84 8.05 10.61
C ALA A 162 20.26 7.47 10.47
N ASP A 163 20.88 7.17 11.62
CA ASP A 163 22.22 6.59 11.67
C ASP A 163 22.30 5.19 11.03
N THR A 164 21.19 4.45 10.98
CA THR A 164 21.16 3.04 10.56
C THR A 164 20.32 2.76 9.31
N PHE A 165 19.53 3.72 8.85
CA PHE A 165 18.66 3.57 7.68
C PHE A 165 18.26 4.92 7.08
N ALA A 166 17.75 4.89 5.85
CA ALA A 166 17.07 6.02 5.22
C ALA A 166 15.77 5.58 4.56
N ASN A 167 14.80 6.49 4.57
CA ASN A 167 13.51 6.35 3.92
C ASN A 167 13.44 7.34 2.77
N TYR A 168 12.92 6.88 1.64
CA TYR A 168 12.68 7.70 0.46
C TYR A 168 11.22 7.58 0.06
N PHE A 169 10.57 8.71 -0.16
CA PHE A 169 9.18 8.76 -0.58
C PHE A 169 9.11 9.12 -2.06
N VAL A 170 8.34 8.34 -2.80
CA VAL A 170 8.10 8.58 -4.24
C VAL A 170 6.61 8.60 -4.54
N LYS A 171 6.20 9.49 -5.45
CA LYS A 171 4.82 9.66 -5.93
C LYS A 171 4.82 9.98 -7.43
N PRO A 172 3.70 9.80 -8.14
CA PRO A 172 3.59 10.30 -9.52
C PRO A 172 3.85 11.82 -9.59
N GLU A 173 4.50 12.27 -10.67
CA GLU A 173 4.73 13.69 -10.91
C GLU A 173 3.39 14.45 -10.94
N GLY A 174 3.27 15.50 -10.12
CA GLY A 174 2.08 16.35 -10.09
C GLY A 174 0.85 15.74 -9.40
N ALA A 175 0.97 14.58 -8.76
CA ALA A 175 -0.09 13.98 -7.95
C ALA A 175 -0.53 14.90 -6.79
N ALA A 176 -1.78 14.76 -6.37
CA ALA A 176 -2.32 15.42 -5.19
C ALA A 176 -1.55 15.04 -3.91
N ASP A 177 -1.61 15.88 -2.89
CA ASP A 177 -0.98 15.60 -1.60
C ASP A 177 -1.59 14.32 -0.97
N GLU A 178 -2.88 14.09 -1.22
CA GLU A 178 -3.67 12.94 -0.77
C GLU A 178 -3.30 11.62 -1.47
N ALA A 179 -2.64 11.66 -2.63
CA ALA A 179 -2.19 10.44 -3.30
C ALA A 179 -1.24 9.65 -2.39
N MET A 180 -1.36 8.33 -2.36
CA MET A 180 -0.49 7.49 -1.54
C MET A 180 0.95 7.53 -2.09
N ALA A 181 1.95 7.62 -1.23
CA ALA A 181 3.35 7.45 -1.59
C ALA A 181 3.81 5.99 -1.45
N VAL A 182 4.88 5.64 -2.17
CA VAL A 182 5.71 4.48 -1.81
C VAL A 182 6.85 4.98 -0.93
N GLU A 183 6.96 4.42 0.27
CA GLU A 183 8.12 4.60 1.13
C GLU A 183 9.10 3.45 0.88
N LEU A 184 10.33 3.79 0.46
CA LEU A 184 11.43 2.86 0.27
C LEU A 184 12.36 2.95 1.48
N THR A 185 12.39 1.90 2.29
CA THR A 185 13.26 1.84 3.47
C THR A 185 14.52 1.06 3.18
N TYR A 186 15.67 1.73 3.21
CA TYR A 186 16.99 1.13 3.01
C TYR A 186 17.78 1.09 4.32
N ASN A 187 18.06 -0.13 4.82
CA ASN A 187 18.89 -0.36 6.00
C ASN A 187 20.39 -0.47 5.60
N TYR A 188 21.27 0.23 6.33
CA TYR A 188 22.69 0.36 5.96
C TYR A 188 23.57 -0.86 6.28
N ASP A 189 22.97 -1.94 6.77
CA ASP A 189 23.69 -3.15 7.16
C ASP A 189 23.74 -4.23 6.06
N GLY A 190 23.16 -3.96 4.89
CA GLY A 190 23.20 -4.86 3.74
C GLY A 190 22.46 -6.17 3.98
N ARG A 191 21.41 -6.13 4.83
CA ARG A 191 20.48 -7.24 5.02
C ARG A 191 19.63 -7.47 3.77
N SER A 192 19.19 -8.72 3.60
CA SER A 192 18.15 -9.12 2.65
C SER A 192 16.85 -9.38 3.40
N TYR A 193 15.74 -9.38 2.69
CA TYR A 193 14.41 -9.55 3.28
C TYR A 193 13.70 -10.80 2.77
N GLU A 194 12.84 -11.39 3.61
CA GLU A 194 11.92 -12.46 3.28
C GLU A 194 10.59 -11.85 2.88
N MET A 195 10.09 -12.16 1.67
CA MET A 195 8.85 -11.56 1.16
C MET A 195 7.62 -11.93 2.00
N GLY A 196 7.59 -13.16 2.51
CA GLY A 196 6.35 -13.72 3.05
C GLY A 196 5.29 -13.92 1.97
N ASP A 197 4.06 -14.16 2.40
CA ASP A 197 2.87 -14.24 1.56
C ASP A 197 1.64 -13.55 2.18
N ALA A 198 1.78 -12.83 3.31
CA ALA A 198 0.72 -11.98 3.85
C ALA A 198 0.49 -10.72 2.99
N TRP A 199 1.56 -10.03 2.61
CA TRP A 199 1.47 -8.94 1.64
C TRP A 199 1.34 -9.50 0.20
N GLY A 200 0.42 -8.93 -0.58
CA GLY A 200 0.17 -9.34 -1.96
C GLY A 200 0.98 -8.54 -2.96
N HIS A 201 0.60 -7.28 -3.12
CA HIS A 201 1.13 -6.39 -4.15
C HIS A 201 0.80 -4.92 -3.84
N LEU A 202 1.42 -4.04 -4.63
CA LEU A 202 1.06 -2.64 -4.75
C LEU A 202 0.52 -2.41 -6.17
N CYS A 203 -0.64 -1.77 -6.29
CA CYS A 203 -1.27 -1.54 -7.58
C CYS A 203 -1.13 -0.09 -8.05
N VAL A 204 -0.82 0.06 -9.34
CA VAL A 204 -0.77 1.32 -10.07
C VAL A 204 -1.96 1.37 -11.04
N ARG A 205 -2.86 2.33 -10.83
CA ARG A 205 -3.92 2.65 -11.81
C ARG A 205 -3.31 3.40 -12.98
N VAL A 206 -3.54 2.88 -14.19
CA VAL A 206 -3.03 3.40 -15.46
C VAL A 206 -4.17 3.83 -16.38
N ASP A 207 -3.86 4.67 -17.36
CA ASP A 207 -4.85 5.22 -18.30
C ASP A 207 -5.16 4.26 -19.46
N ASP A 208 -4.17 3.50 -19.91
CA ASP A 208 -4.28 2.50 -20.99
C ASP A 208 -3.35 1.33 -20.68
N LEU A 209 -3.92 0.20 -20.23
CA LEU A 209 -3.13 -0.93 -19.72
C LEU A 209 -2.12 -1.46 -20.74
N GLN A 210 -2.50 -1.52 -22.02
CA GLN A 210 -1.67 -2.10 -23.08
C GLN A 210 -0.51 -1.17 -23.43
N ASP A 211 -0.81 0.11 -23.67
CA ASP A 211 0.22 1.10 -24.01
C ASP A 211 1.19 1.34 -22.84
N ASP A 212 0.71 1.33 -21.60
CA ASP A 212 1.55 1.50 -20.42
C ASP A 212 2.39 0.24 -20.12
N TRP A 213 1.85 -0.96 -20.32
CA TRP A 213 2.63 -2.19 -20.25
C TRP A 213 3.77 -2.22 -21.30
N GLU A 214 3.48 -1.88 -22.55
CA GLU A 214 4.50 -1.79 -23.61
C GLU A 214 5.60 -0.79 -23.24
N GLN A 215 5.23 0.35 -22.65
CA GLN A 215 6.19 1.34 -22.15
C GLN A 215 7.08 0.77 -21.03
N LEU A 216 6.53 0.01 -20.08
CA LEU A 216 7.32 -0.65 -19.04
C LEU A 216 8.35 -1.61 -19.64
N LEU A 217 7.97 -2.40 -20.64
CA LEU A 217 8.90 -3.31 -21.32
C LEU A 217 10.00 -2.55 -22.07
N VAL A 218 9.66 -1.45 -22.76
CA VAL A 218 10.66 -0.56 -23.39
C VAL A 218 11.62 0.03 -22.35
N ARG A 219 11.10 0.31 -21.15
CA ARG A 219 11.87 0.80 -20.01
C ARG A 219 12.62 -0.31 -19.30
N GLU A 220 12.57 -1.57 -19.76
CA GLU A 220 13.23 -2.74 -19.16
C GLU A 220 12.68 -3.09 -17.76
N ALA A 221 11.38 -2.93 -17.52
CA ALA A 221 10.74 -3.53 -16.35
C ALA A 221 10.70 -5.07 -16.50
N ALA A 222 10.46 -5.78 -15.39
CA ALA A 222 10.36 -7.23 -15.43
C ALA A 222 9.10 -7.67 -16.20
N ASP A 223 9.28 -8.50 -17.21
CA ASP A 223 8.20 -9.20 -17.91
C ASP A 223 7.77 -10.41 -17.06
N TYR A 224 6.61 -10.33 -16.41
CA TYR A 224 6.18 -11.30 -15.41
C TYR A 224 4.79 -11.88 -15.67
N ARG A 225 3.72 -11.09 -15.50
CA ARG A 225 2.35 -11.48 -15.90
C ARG A 225 1.78 -10.38 -16.77
N ASP A 226 1.96 -10.51 -18.08
CA ASP A 226 1.49 -9.54 -19.07
C ASP A 226 -0.05 -9.48 -19.14
N PRO A 227 -0.64 -8.45 -19.79
CA PRO A 227 -2.08 -8.33 -19.94
C PRO A 227 -2.76 -9.55 -20.59
N GLU A 228 -2.20 -10.10 -21.68
CA GLU A 228 -2.80 -11.25 -22.39
C GLU A 228 -2.88 -12.48 -21.47
N SER A 229 -1.88 -12.66 -20.61
CA SER A 229 -1.85 -13.73 -19.60
C SER A 229 -2.91 -13.57 -18.49
N ASN A 230 -3.48 -12.37 -18.31
CA ASN A 230 -4.51 -12.06 -17.31
C ASN A 230 -5.82 -11.59 -17.97
N ASP A 231 -6.18 -12.18 -19.12
CA ASP A 231 -7.42 -11.88 -19.85
C ASP A 231 -7.61 -10.40 -20.22
N ASP A 232 -6.49 -9.66 -20.39
CA ASP A 232 -6.41 -8.22 -20.67
C ASP A 232 -7.01 -7.31 -19.57
N MET A 233 -7.15 -7.82 -18.34
CA MET A 233 -7.81 -7.12 -17.23
C MET A 233 -6.85 -6.34 -16.34
N TYR A 234 -5.63 -6.84 -16.18
CA TYR A 234 -4.55 -6.28 -15.37
C TYR A 234 -3.21 -6.89 -15.80
N ALA A 235 -2.10 -6.37 -15.27
CA ALA A 235 -0.78 -6.96 -15.46
C ALA A 235 0.06 -6.86 -14.19
N PHE A 236 1.12 -7.66 -14.08
CA PHE A 236 2.09 -7.55 -13.00
C PHE A 236 3.51 -7.47 -13.55
N THR A 237 4.26 -6.51 -13.02
CA THR A 237 5.72 -6.48 -13.07
C THR A 237 6.30 -6.72 -11.67
N LYS A 238 7.63 -6.68 -11.56
CA LYS A 238 8.34 -6.75 -10.28
C LYS A 238 9.41 -5.68 -10.22
N ASP A 239 9.63 -5.17 -9.02
CA ASP A 239 10.81 -4.35 -8.75
C ASP A 239 12.09 -5.21 -8.64
N GLN A 240 13.22 -4.56 -8.37
CA GLN A 240 14.53 -5.20 -8.24
C GLN A 240 14.63 -6.23 -7.11
N ASP A 241 13.83 -6.06 -6.05
CA ASP A 241 13.83 -6.91 -4.85
C ASP A 241 12.72 -7.97 -4.91
N GLY A 242 11.85 -7.92 -5.93
CA GLY A 242 10.82 -8.90 -6.22
C GLY A 242 9.42 -8.52 -5.71
N HIS A 243 9.22 -7.30 -5.22
CA HIS A 243 7.91 -6.77 -4.86
C HIS A 243 7.02 -6.75 -6.10
N GLU A 244 5.83 -7.33 -6.01
CA GLU A 244 4.89 -7.37 -7.14
C GLU A 244 4.19 -6.03 -7.29
N ILE A 245 4.24 -5.47 -8.51
CA ILE A 245 3.57 -4.23 -8.87
C ILE A 245 2.49 -4.55 -9.91
N GLU A 246 1.23 -4.38 -9.52
CA GLU A 246 0.09 -4.55 -10.41
C GLU A 246 -0.15 -3.28 -11.23
N LEU A 247 -0.63 -3.45 -12.46
CA LEU A 247 -1.17 -2.40 -13.31
C LEU A 247 -2.62 -2.70 -13.61
N ILE A 248 -3.49 -1.71 -13.42
CA ILE A 248 -4.92 -1.82 -13.73
C ILE A 248 -5.43 -0.56 -14.44
N GLU A 249 -6.22 -0.75 -15.49
CA GLU A 249 -7.03 0.33 -16.07
C GLU A 249 -8.39 0.32 -15.38
N ARG A 250 -8.76 1.43 -14.72
CA ARG A 250 -9.94 1.49 -13.84
C ARG A 250 -10.71 2.79 -13.99
N ASP A 251 -12.02 2.69 -14.21
CA ASP A 251 -12.96 3.81 -14.10
C ASP A 251 -13.53 3.85 -12.69
N LEU A 252 -13.21 4.89 -11.91
CA LEU A 252 -13.66 5.04 -10.53
C LEU A 252 -15.17 5.30 -10.40
N GLU A 253 -15.84 5.67 -11.49
CA GLU A 253 -17.28 5.91 -11.53
C GLU A 253 -18.06 4.67 -12.00
N ALA A 254 -17.37 3.56 -12.24
CA ALA A 254 -18.01 2.29 -12.63
C ALA A 254 -18.87 1.73 -11.50
N GLU A 255 -19.86 0.90 -11.85
CA GLU A 255 -20.69 0.19 -10.85
C GLU A 255 -19.86 -0.81 -10.01
N SER A 256 -18.72 -1.26 -10.53
CA SER A 256 -17.74 -2.08 -9.83
C SER A 256 -16.33 -1.66 -10.20
N LEU A 257 -15.43 -1.72 -9.22
CA LEU A 257 -14.01 -1.44 -9.33
C LEU A 257 -13.21 -2.67 -9.78
N PHE A 258 -13.81 -3.86 -9.70
CA PHE A 258 -13.22 -5.07 -10.24
C PHE A 258 -13.35 -5.08 -11.76
N PRO A 259 -12.29 -5.47 -12.48
CA PRO A 259 -12.37 -5.46 -13.92
C PRO A 259 -13.26 -6.62 -14.45
N PHE A 260 -13.46 -7.69 -13.68
CA PHE A 260 -14.09 -8.96 -14.10
C PHE A 260 -15.53 -9.20 -13.62
#